data_AF-A0A1C8ZWS5-F1
#
_entry.id   AF-A0A1C8ZWS5-F1
#
_cell.length_a   1.000
_cell.length_b   1.000
_cell.length_c   1.000
_cell.angle_alpha   90.00
_cell.angle_beta   90.00
_cell.angle_gamma   90.00
#
_symmetry.space_group_name_H-M   'P 1'
#
loop_
_entity.id
_entity.type
_entity.pdbx_description
1 polymer ?
#
loop_
_entity_poly.entity_id
_entity_poly.type
_entity_poly.pdbx_seq_one_letter_code
_entity_poly.pdbx_strand_id
1 'polypeptide(L)'
;MFNELGLLVDLVNVDIRFFKANFDVVIQNPPFGVVNKGIDIQFLISAFNNAKIIYSIHKFNRRTREIITNLAKERGFKVSVITEKYRLKQYYPWHKERFHEFLVDVYLFTKIL
;
A
#
# COMPACT_ATOMS: atom_id res chain seq x y z
N MET A 1 -7.44 23.42 -7.81
CA MET A 1 -7.54 22.00 -8.22
C MET A 1 -8.52 21.17 -7.36
N PHE A 2 -8.24 20.81 -6.10
CA PHE A 2 -9.20 19.96 -5.32
C PHE A 2 -10.50 20.67 -4.94
N ASN A 3 -10.43 21.94 -4.55
CA ASN A 3 -11.61 22.75 -4.25
C ASN A 3 -12.51 22.97 -5.48
N GLU A 4 -11.93 23.04 -6.68
CA GLU A 4 -12.69 23.13 -7.94
C GLU A 4 -13.47 21.84 -8.25
N LEU A 5 -13.03 20.71 -7.70
CA LEU A 5 -13.73 19.42 -7.77
C LEU A 5 -14.72 19.23 -6.61
N GLY A 6 -14.88 20.23 -5.73
CA GLY A 6 -15.72 20.12 -4.53
C GLY A 6 -15.19 19.12 -3.50
N LEU A 7 -13.91 18.76 -3.58
CA LEU A 7 -13.28 17.78 -2.69
C LEU A 7 -12.61 18.49 -1.51
N LEU A 8 -12.90 18.03 -0.30
CA LEU A 8 -12.21 18.43 0.92
C LEU A 8 -10.93 17.60 1.04
N VAL A 9 -9.78 18.22 0.73
CA VAL A 9 -8.48 17.54 0.70
C VAL A 9 -7.46 18.37 1.45
N ASP A 10 -6.86 17.76 2.47
CA ASP A 10 -5.67 18.27 3.14
C ASP A 10 -4.42 17.56 2.62
N LEU A 11 -3.38 18.34 2.33
CA LEU A 11 -2.07 17.83 1.92
C LEU A 11 -1.10 17.96 3.09
N VAL A 12 -0.46 16.85 3.45
CA VAL A 12 0.50 16.79 4.55
C VAL A 12 1.82 16.24 4.04
N ASN A 13 2.91 16.95 4.29
CA ASN A 13 4.26 16.47 4.04
C ASN A 13 4.87 15.94 5.34
N VAL A 14 4.95 14.62 5.48
CA VAL A 14 5.41 13.95 6.68
C VAL A 14 5.97 12.58 6.34
N ASP A 15 6.97 12.13 7.10
CA ASP A 15 7.42 10.75 7.02
C ASP A 15 6.35 9.83 7.63
N ILE A 16 5.95 8.81 6.86
CA ILE A 16 4.87 7.89 7.24
C ILE A 16 5.09 7.19 8.58
N ARG A 17 6.36 7.04 9.01
CA ARG A 17 6.74 6.42 10.29
C ARG A 17 6.29 7.26 11.49
N PHE A 18 6.11 8.57 11.30
CA PHE A 18 5.70 9.51 12.35
C PHE A 18 4.26 10.00 12.19
N PHE A 19 3.59 9.65 11.09
CA PHE A 19 2.23 10.06 10.84
C PHE A 19 1.23 9.37 11.78
N LYS A 20 0.37 10.18 12.41
CA LYS A 20 -0.66 9.73 13.34
C LYS A 20 -1.95 10.49 13.11
N ALA A 21 -3.04 9.75 12.93
CA ALA A 21 -4.39 10.25 12.74
C ALA A 21 -5.39 9.10 12.97
N ASN A 22 -6.68 9.43 13.07
CA ASN A 22 -7.74 8.44 13.08
C ASN A 22 -8.56 8.58 11.80
N PHE A 23 -8.47 7.58 10.92
CA PHE A 23 -9.25 7.49 9.70
C PHE A 23 -10.15 6.26 9.74
N ASP A 24 -11.31 6.35 9.08
CA ASP A 24 -12.17 5.19 8.88
C ASP A 24 -11.50 4.17 7.93
N VAL A 25 -10.92 4.70 6.85
CA VAL A 25 -10.32 3.92 5.76
C VAL A 25 -8.97 4.50 5.36
N VAL A 26 -7.99 3.62 5.14
CA VAL A 26 -6.73 3.96 4.48
C VAL A 26 -6.67 3.25 3.12
N ILE A 27 -6.29 3.98 2.08
CA ILE A 27 -6.00 3.44 0.76
C ILE A 27 -4.57 3.83 0.41
N GLN A 28 -3.73 2.88 0.04
CA GLN A 28 -2.33 3.14 -0.26
C GLN A 28 -1.77 2.25 -1.36
N ASN A 29 -0.85 2.83 -2.14
CA ASN A 29 0.07 2.12 -3.03
C ASN A 29 1.49 2.48 -2.60
N PRO A 30 2.00 1.88 -1.51
CA PRO A 30 3.29 2.24 -0.96
C PRO A 30 4.42 1.95 -1.95
N PRO A 31 5.59 2.61 -1.82
CA PRO A 31 6.74 2.29 -2.63
C PRO A 31 7.10 0.80 -2.47
N PHE A 32 7.25 0.06 -3.58
CA PHE A 32 7.46 -1.40 -3.56
C PHE A 32 8.81 -1.87 -2.99
N GLY A 33 9.56 -1.01 -2.30
CA GLY A 33 10.81 -1.37 -1.64
C GLY A 33 11.94 -1.86 -2.57
N VAL A 34 11.85 -1.55 -3.88
CA VAL A 34 12.89 -1.90 -4.86
C VAL A 34 14.22 -1.23 -4.53
N VAL A 35 14.16 0.04 -4.09
CA VAL A 35 15.33 0.82 -3.66
C VAL A 35 15.53 0.70 -2.14
N ASN A 36 14.47 0.93 -1.36
CA ASN A 36 14.49 0.89 0.10
C ASN A 36 13.72 -0.32 0.62
N LYS A 37 14.41 -1.45 0.85
CA LYS A 37 13.78 -2.69 1.32
C LYS A 37 12.99 -2.46 2.61
N GLY A 38 11.75 -2.93 2.64
CA GLY A 38 10.88 -2.89 3.82
C GLY A 38 10.14 -1.57 4.05
N ILE A 39 10.27 -0.58 3.16
CA ILE A 39 9.49 0.67 3.27
C ILE A 39 7.98 0.41 3.14
N ASP A 40 7.58 -0.53 2.30
CA ASP A 40 6.18 -0.94 2.12
C ASP A 40 5.56 -1.48 3.42
N ILE A 41 6.36 -2.19 4.22
CA ILE A 41 5.97 -2.65 5.55
C ILE A 41 5.79 -1.49 6.53
N GLN A 42 6.62 -0.43 6.46
CA GLN A 42 6.46 0.75 7.31
C GLN A 42 5.14 1.49 7.03
N PHE A 43 4.74 1.57 5.75
CA PHE A 43 3.43 2.10 5.37
C PHE A 43 2.29 1.25 5.93
N LEU A 44 2.38 -0.09 5.85
CA LEU A 44 1.39 -0.98 6.46
C LEU A 44 1.30 -0.82 7.98
N ILE A 45 2.44 -0.74 8.68
CA ILE A 45 2.46 -0.52 10.14
C ILE A 45 1.74 0.79 10.48
N SER A 46 2.01 1.86 9.73
CA SER A 46 1.32 3.14 9.91
C SER A 46 -0.17 3.00 9.63
N ALA A 47 -0.58 2.34 8.54
CA ALA A 47 -1.99 2.11 8.23
C ALA A 47 -2.72 1.33 9.35
N PHE A 48 -2.11 0.27 9.89
CA PHE A 48 -2.68 -0.50 11.00
C PHE A 48 -2.87 0.30 12.29
N ASN A 49 -2.07 1.36 12.50
CA ASN A 49 -2.21 2.24 13.66
C ASN A 49 -3.29 3.32 13.45
N ASN A 50 -3.63 3.65 12.21
CA ASN A 50 -4.41 4.83 11.86
C ASN A 50 -5.81 4.52 11.30
N ALA A 51 -6.13 3.27 10.97
CA ALA A 51 -7.46 2.91 10.44
C ALA A 51 -7.91 1.47 10.76
N LYS A 52 -9.22 1.23 10.63
CA LYS A 52 -9.85 -0.09 10.82
C LYS A 52 -10.04 -0.86 9.52
N ILE A 53 -10.12 -0.17 8.38
CA ILE A 53 -10.24 -0.74 7.04
C ILE A 53 -9.08 -0.21 6.20
N ILE A 54 -8.32 -1.11 5.59
CA ILE A 54 -7.11 -0.73 4.84
C ILE A 54 -7.09 -1.47 3.51
N TYR A 55 -6.94 -0.71 2.43
CA TYR A 55 -6.61 -1.22 1.10
C TYR A 55 -5.15 -0.90 0.78
N SER A 56 -4.36 -1.92 0.46
CA SER A 56 -2.92 -1.74 0.19
C SER A 56 -2.47 -2.57 -1.00
N ILE A 57 -1.72 -1.97 -1.92
CA ILE A 57 -1.15 -2.66 -3.08
C ILE A 57 0.33 -2.96 -2.81
N HIS A 58 0.74 -4.21 -2.96
CA HIS A 58 2.15 -4.62 -2.84
C HIS A 58 2.58 -5.45 -4.04
N LYS A 59 3.86 -5.40 -4.40
CA LYS A 59 4.39 -6.29 -5.44
C LYS A 59 4.28 -7.74 -4.98
N PHE A 60 3.78 -8.62 -5.84
CA PHE A 60 3.63 -10.03 -5.51
C PHE A 60 5.00 -10.68 -5.25
N ASN A 61 5.13 -11.27 -4.07
CA ASN A 61 6.22 -12.15 -3.69
C ASN A 61 5.71 -13.07 -2.57
N ARG A 62 5.92 -14.39 -2.68
CA ARG A 62 5.43 -15.36 -1.68
C ARG A 62 5.89 -15.04 -0.26
N ARG A 63 7.18 -14.72 -0.08
CA ARG A 63 7.76 -14.35 1.22
C ARG A 63 7.16 -13.05 1.75
N THR A 64 6.96 -12.05 0.89
CA THR A 64 6.33 -10.79 1.30
C THR A 64 4.88 -11.03 1.74
N ARG A 65 4.14 -11.87 1.01
CA ARG A 65 2.75 -12.22 1.37
C ARG A 65 2.68 -12.89 2.75
N GLU A 66 3.58 -13.81 3.06
CA GLU A 66 3.68 -14.44 4.38
C GLU A 66 3.94 -13.39 5.47
N ILE A 67 4.92 -12.51 5.27
CA ILE A 67 5.26 -11.43 6.22
C ILE A 67 4.07 -10.51 6.46
N ILE A 68 3.42 -10.03 5.40
CA ILE A 68 2.25 -9.13 5.49
C ILE A 68 1.09 -9.82 6.21
N THR A 69 0.84 -11.09 5.90
CA THR A 69 -0.26 -11.86 6.50
C THR A 69 -0.02 -12.09 8.00
N ASN A 70 1.22 -12.42 8.39
CA ASN A 70 1.57 -12.59 9.79
C ASN A 70 1.48 -11.27 10.56
N LEU A 71 2.02 -10.18 10.00
CA LEU A 71 1.93 -8.85 10.60
C LEU A 71 0.47 -8.42 10.80
N ALA A 72 -0.40 -8.65 9.82
CA ALA A 72 -1.82 -8.32 9.94
C ALA A 72 -2.49 -9.11 11.09
N LYS A 73 -2.21 -10.41 11.20
CA LYS A 73 -2.71 -11.25 12.30
C LYS A 73 -2.23 -10.76 13.66
N GLU A 74 -0.93 -10.48 13.81
CA GLU A 74 -0.35 -9.92 15.04
C GLU A 74 -0.99 -8.60 15.44
N ARG A 75 -1.43 -7.79 14.45
CA ARG A 75 -2.11 -6.51 14.66
C ARG A 75 -3.63 -6.64 14.81
N GLY A 76 -4.18 -7.86 14.82
CA GLY A 76 -5.62 -8.10 14.97
C GLY A 76 -6.44 -7.72 13.74
N PHE A 77 -5.93 -7.97 12.53
CA PHE A 77 -6.63 -7.76 11.27
C PHE A 77 -6.88 -9.08 10.54
N LYS A 78 -8.08 -9.22 9.98
CA LYS A 78 -8.40 -10.21 8.95
C LYS A 78 -7.90 -9.72 7.59
N VAL A 79 -7.36 -10.64 6.79
CA VAL A 79 -6.77 -10.35 5.48
C VAL A 79 -7.57 -11.02 4.36
N SER A 80 -7.86 -10.28 3.30
CA SER A 80 -8.29 -10.79 2.00
C SER A 80 -7.34 -10.24 0.94
N VAL A 81 -6.98 -11.06 -0.06
CA VAL A 81 -6.03 -10.68 -1.10
C VAL A 81 -6.48 -11.19 -2.46
N ILE A 82 -6.37 -10.33 -3.47
CA ILE A 82 -6.45 -10.72 -4.88
C ILE A 82 -5.10 -10.46 -5.54
N THR A 83 -4.73 -11.30 -6.51
CA THR A 83 -3.46 -11.18 -7.26
C THR A 83 -3.78 -10.79 -8.69
N GLU A 84 -3.23 -9.67 -9.15
CA GLU A 84 -3.53 -9.13 -10.48
C GLU A 84 -2.27 -8.82 -11.28
N LYS A 85 -2.39 -8.83 -12.60
CA LYS A 85 -1.32 -8.37 -13.50
C LYS A 85 -1.35 -6.85 -13.59
N TYR A 86 -0.25 -6.22 -13.23
CA TYR A 86 -0.05 -4.79 -13.40
C TYR A 86 0.91 -4.50 -14.55
N ARG A 87 0.47 -3.64 -15.47
CA ARG A 87 1.21 -3.26 -16.67
C ARG A 87 1.65 -1.82 -16.58
N LEU A 88 2.95 -1.59 -16.41
CA LEU A 88 3.53 -0.26 -16.35
C LEU A 88 4.11 0.11 -17.71
N LYS A 89 3.67 1.25 -18.26
CA LYS A 89 4.33 1.86 -19.43
C LYS A 89 5.76 2.24 -19.07
N GLN A 90 6.65 2.24 -20.06
CA GLN A 90 8.01 2.75 -19.86
C GLN A 90 7.97 4.19 -19.34
N TYR A 91 8.69 4.44 -18.24
CA TYR A 91 8.92 5.79 -17.72
C TYR A 91 10.27 6.37 -18.14
N TYR A 92 11.25 5.52 -18.49
CA TYR A 92 12.60 5.96 -18.78
C TYR A 92 13.04 5.66 -20.22
N PRO A 93 13.82 6.55 -20.87
CA PRO A 93 14.27 6.40 -22.25
C PRO A 93 15.13 5.15 -22.52
N TRP A 94 15.80 4.62 -21.49
CA TRP A 94 16.70 3.46 -21.60
C TRP A 94 15.99 2.11 -21.42
N HIS A 95 14.66 2.09 -21.30
CA HIS A 95 13.92 0.83 -21.23
C HIS A 95 13.84 0.16 -22.62
N LYS A 96 14.24 -1.11 -22.71
CA LYS A 96 14.17 -1.91 -23.95
C LYS A 96 12.75 -2.43 -24.28
N GLU A 97 11.93 -2.68 -23.26
CA GLU A 97 10.59 -3.28 -23.43
C GLU A 97 9.47 -2.27 -23.22
N ARG A 98 8.56 -2.14 -24.20
CA ARG A 98 7.49 -1.12 -24.25
C ARG A 98 6.57 -1.10 -23.02
N PHE A 99 6.50 -2.22 -22.28
CA PHE A 99 5.76 -2.35 -21.04
C PHE A 99 6.50 -3.29 -20.10
N HIS A 100 6.54 -2.94 -18.81
CA HIS A 100 6.97 -3.86 -17.75
C HIS A 100 5.71 -4.44 -17.08
N GLU A 101 5.54 -5.75 -17.18
CA GLU A 101 4.42 -6.47 -16.55
C GLU A 101 4.91 -7.23 -15.32
N PHE A 102 4.19 -7.08 -14.21
CA PHE A 102 4.47 -7.81 -12.98
C PHE A 102 3.18 -8.05 -12.21
N LEU A 103 3.22 -9.04 -11.31
CA LEU A 103 2.09 -9.33 -10.44
C LEU A 103 2.10 -8.42 -9.22
N VAL A 104 0.90 -7.99 -8.83
CA VAL A 104 0.66 -7.24 -7.59
C VAL A 104 -0.41 -7.95 -6.77
N ASP A 105 -0.30 -7.81 -5.47
CA ASP A 105 -1.30 -8.19 -4.50
C ASP A 105 -2.07 -6.96 -4.07
N VAL A 106 -3.38 -7.00 -4.22
CA VAL A 106 -4.29 -5.99 -3.65
C VAL A 106 -4.90 -6.60 -2.39
N TYR A 107 -4.50 -6.05 -1.25
CA TYR A 107 -4.94 -6.50 0.06
C TYR A 107 -6.10 -5.65 0.56
N LEU A 108 -7.04 -6.31 1.24
CA LEU A 108 -7.99 -5.72 2.16
C LEU A 108 -7.69 -6.24 3.57
N PHE A 109 -7.46 -5.31 4.50
CA PHE A 109 -7.35 -5.61 5.93
C PHE A 109 -8.55 -5.02 6.66
N THR A 110 -9.17 -5.82 7.53
CA THR A 110 -10.29 -5.39 8.38
C THR A 110 -9.99 -5.73 9.83
N LYS A 111 -10.11 -4.74 10.72
CA LYS A 111 -9.85 -4.92 12.16
C LYS A 111 -10.86 -5.92 12.73
N ILE A 112 -10.36 -6.91 13.47
CA ILE A 112 -11.19 -7.85 14.22
C ILE A 112 -11.66 -7.12 15.48
N LEU A 113 -12.98 -7.06 15.66
CA LEU A 113 -13.63 -6.48 16.84
C LEU A 113 -13.68 -7.49 17.99
#